data_AF-A0A6N9BWX3-F1
#
_entry.id   AF-A0A6N9BWX3-F1
#
_cell.length_a   1.000
_cell.length_b   1.000
_cell.length_c   1.000
_cell.angle_alpha   90.00
_cell.angle_beta   90.00
_cell.angle_gamma   90.00
#
_symmetry.space_group_name_H-M   'P 1'
#
loop_
_entity.id
_entity.type
_entity.pdbx_description
1 polymer ?
#
loop_
_entity_poly.entity_id
_entity_poly.type
_entity_poly.pdbx_seq_one_letter_code
_entity_poly.pdbx_strand_id
1 'polypeptide(L)' 'GARGILTAALPAFERVLLEAAHEQTGGRKRDAAGLLGWGRNTLTRKLAELP' A
#
# COMPACT_ATOMS: atom_id res chain seq x y z
N GLY A 1 -4.42 -2.75 -28.23
CA GLY A 1 -3.83 -2.49 -26.91
C GLY A 1 -4.72 -3.12 -25.85
N ALA A 2 -4.14 -3.81 -24.87
CA ALA A 2 -4.92 -4.39 -23.77
C ALA A 2 -5.44 -3.26 -22.87
N ARG A 3 -6.76 -3.11 -22.81
CA ARG A 3 -7.44 -2.15 -21.94
C ARG A 3 -7.48 -2.74 -20.53
N GLY A 4 -7.13 -1.95 -19.51
CA GLY A 4 -7.23 -2.35 -18.11
C GLY A 4 -5.97 -2.93 -17.47
N ILE A 5 -4.79 -2.87 -18.12
CA ILE A 5 -3.51 -3.28 -17.52
C ILE A 5 -3.28 -2.56 -16.18
N LEU A 6 -3.54 -1.26 -16.12
CA LEU A 6 -3.38 -0.47 -14.89
C LEU A 6 -4.30 -0.99 -13.78
N THR A 7 -5.56 -1.27 -14.09
CA THR A 7 -6.55 -1.78 -13.13
C THR A 7 -6.13 -3.13 -12.56
N ALA A 8 -5.57 -4.01 -13.39
CA ALA A 8 -5.07 -5.31 -12.95
C ALA A 8 -3.76 -5.23 -12.15
N ALA A 9 -2.89 -4.28 -12.47
CA ALA A 9 -1.58 -4.13 -11.83
C ALA A 9 -1.63 -3.35 -10.50
N LEU A 10 -2.60 -2.44 -10.33
CA LEU A 10 -2.73 -1.60 -9.14
C LEU A 10 -2.76 -2.39 -7.82
N PRO A 11 -3.58 -3.46 -7.65
CA PRO A 11 -3.61 -4.21 -6.40
C PRO A 11 -2.27 -4.88 -6.05
N ALA A 12 -1.57 -5.41 -7.06
CA ALA A 12 -0.26 -6.03 -6.87
C ALA A 12 0.78 -4.97 -6.47
N PHE A 13 0.75 -3.80 -7.11
CA PHE A 13 1.62 -2.69 -6.79
C PHE A 13 1.38 -2.19 -5.35
N GLU A 14 0.13 -1.99 -4.96
CA GLU A 14 -0.22 -1.53 -3.60
C GLU A 14 0.24 -2.52 -2.53
N ARG A 15 0.13 -3.83 -2.78
CA ARG A 15 0.62 -4.87 -1.87
C ARG A 15 2.13 -4.77 -1.66
N VAL A 16 2.91 -4.73 -2.73
CA VAL A 16 4.39 -4.61 -2.66
C VAL A 16 4.79 -3.32 -1.95
N LEU A 17 4.10 -2.21 -2.24
CA LEU A 17 4.37 -0.92 -1.62
C LEU A 17 4.13 -0.97 -0.09
N LEU A 18 3.03 -1.61 0.33
CA LEU A 18 2.66 -1.77 1.73
C LEU A 18 3.62 -2.69 2.48
N GLU A 19 4.01 -3.82 1.88
CA GLU A 19 4.99 -4.75 2.43
C GLU A 19 6.36 -4.08 2.61
N ALA A 20 6.86 -3.41 1.57
CA ALA A 20 8.12 -2.68 1.63
C ALA A 20 8.11 -1.59 2.72
N ALA A 21 7.03 -0.81 2.82
CA ALA A 21 6.89 0.20 3.86
C ALA A 21 6.76 -0.41 5.26
N HIS A 22 6.11 -1.56 5.38
CA HIS A 22 5.99 -2.29 6.63
C HIS A 22 7.35 -2.79 7.12
N GLU A 23 8.12 -3.45 6.25
CA GLU A 23 9.46 -3.95 6.54
C GLU A 23 10.42 -2.81 6.90
N GLN A 24 10.45 -1.75 6.08
CA GLN A 24 11.32 -0.59 6.28
C GLN A 24 11.07 0.12 7.63
N THR A 25 9.85 0.04 8.15
CA THR A 25 9.45 0.70 9.39
C THR A 25 9.36 -0.24 10.59
N GLY A 26 9.68 -1.54 10.42
CA GLY A 26 9.56 -2.55 11.47
C GLY A 26 8.12 -2.70 11.96
N GLY A 27 7.15 -2.57 11.06
CA GLY A 27 5.72 -2.73 11.35
C GLY A 27 5.02 -1.55 12.01
N ARG A 28 5.70 -0.40 12.16
CA ARG A 28 5.10 0.81 12.73
C ARG A 28 4.21 1.52 11.70
N LYS A 29 2.90 1.30 11.81
CA LYS A 29 1.88 1.86 10.90
C LYS A 29 1.98 3.39 10.71
N ARG A 30 2.29 4.16 11.76
CA ARG A 30 2.43 5.62 11.65
C ARG A 30 3.60 6.02 10.76
N ASP A 31 4.73 5.32 10.90
CA ASP A 31 5.94 5.58 10.14
C ASP A 31 5.76 5.11 8.69
N ALA A 32 5.10 3.96 8.49
CA ALA A 32 4.75 3.46 7.16
C ALA A 32 3.83 4.45 6.42
N ALA A 33 2.85 5.04 7.11
CA ALA A 33 1.98 6.07 6.53
C ALA A 33 2.80 7.30 6.11
N GLY A 34 3.72 7.74 6.97
CA GLY A 34 4.65 8.84 6.65
C GLY A 34 5.54 8.53 5.46
N LEU A 35 6.10 7.33 5.38
CA LEU A 35 6.99 6.89 4.30
C LEU A 35 6.26 6.79 2.95
N LEU A 36 5.00 6.37 2.95
CA LEU A 36 4.16 6.30 1.76
C LEU A 36 3.54 7.64 1.36
N GLY A 37 3.68 8.68 2.20
CA GLY A 37 2.97 9.95 2.02
C GLY A 37 1.45 9.82 2.17
N TRP A 38 0.98 8.73 2.80
CA TRP A 38 -0.44 8.45 3.00
C TRP A 38 -0.90 8.97 4.35
N GLY A 39 -2.12 9.48 4.41
CA GLY A 39 -2.78 9.71 5.70
C GLY A 39 -2.96 8.39 6.47
N ARG A 40 -2.90 8.44 7.80
CA ARG A 40 -3.13 7.26 8.66
C ARG A 40 -4.44 6.52 8.37
N ASN A 41 -5.50 7.26 8.01
CA ASN A 41 -6.81 6.69 7.68
C ASN A 41 -6.78 5.96 6.33
N THR A 42 -6.08 6.52 5.35
CA THR A 42 -5.86 5.89 4.04
C THR A 42 -5.08 4.60 4.20
N LEU A 43 -3.98 4.62 4.96
CA LEU A 43 -3.20 3.41 5.22
C LEU A 43 -4.04 2.34 5.93
N THR A 44 -4.84 2.74 6.92
CA THR A 44 -5.72 1.80 7.64
C THR A 44 -6.71 1.12 6.70
N ARG A 45 -7.36 1.89 5.82
CA ARG A 45 -8.28 1.34 4.82
C ARG A 45 -7.56 0.41 3.84
N LYS A 46 -6.40 0.81 3.34
CA LYS A 46 -5.61 0.00 2.42
C LYS A 46 -5.16 -1.32 3.03
N LEU A 47 -4.75 -1.33 4.30
CA LEU A 47 -4.42 -2.56 5.03
C LEU A 47 -5.65 -3.47 5.25
N ALA A 48 -6.84 -2.91 5.40
CA ALA A 48 -8.08 -3.70 5.53
C ALA A 48 -8.63 -4.21 4.18
N GLU A 49 -8.26 -3.55 3.07
CA GLU A 49 -8.58 -3.95 1.69
C GLU A 49 -7.63 -5.04 1.16
N LEU A 50 -6.51 -5.31 1.85
CA LEU A 50 -5.65 -6.46 1.58
C LEU A 50 -6.31 -7.74 2.15
N PRO A 51 -6.65 -8.75 1.31
CA PRO A 51 -7.11 -10.04 1.80
C PRO A 51 -6.03 -10.79 2.56
#